data_AF-A0A081RX96-F1
#
_entry.id   AF-A0A081RX96-F1
#
_cell.length_a   1.000
_cell.length_b   1.000
_cell.length_c   1.000
_cell.angle_alpha   90.00
_cell.angle_beta   90.00
_cell.angle_gamma   90.00
#
_symmetry.space_group_name_H-M   'P 1'
#
loop_
_entity.id
_entity.type
_entity.pdbx_description
1 polymer ?
#
loop_
_entity_poly.entity_id
_entity_poly.type
_entity_poly.pdbx_seq_one_letter_code
_entity_poly.pdbx_strand_id
1 'polypeptide(L)'
;MLIELITSYRKSAAIYALVDTGLSLHFKDGTYVNITELSRQSGIDHSRLSRLCDYLIEIGVLVSNNDRVTLSDECSALADPESMESLLIKWEIRSDYWNAWLMYPKSLLENNGKTAFEMVHGKPFFNHLNNNEFIKSAFDSLMSRLSDTMIGKLFDIYDFNQHNRILDLGGGEGNLLVKISEKVKGKHYAVLDRYNEVPVSEDMDFIDGDFLESVPSGYDLYILKNVLHNWSDNDAISILKNCRKAMDDNAAILLITVIKSPLSPMVKSLDLFMEILYLGKERNLTEFEYLANQAGLIIQETKSIDELSSIIKLGVK
;
A
#
# COMPACT_ATOMS: atom_id res chain seq x y z
N MET A 1 -1.98 -27.18 -14.70
CA MET A 1 -0.92 -26.15 -14.64
C MET A 1 -1.19 -24.94 -15.55
N LEU A 2 -0.96 -24.94 -16.88
CA LEU A 2 -1.10 -23.69 -17.68
C LEU A 2 -2.53 -23.13 -17.72
N ILE A 3 -3.53 -23.97 -17.98
CA ILE A 3 -4.95 -23.54 -17.99
C ILE A 3 -5.37 -23.03 -16.60
N GLU A 4 -4.87 -23.64 -15.54
CA GLU A 4 -5.14 -23.24 -14.16
C GLU A 4 -4.54 -21.86 -13.85
N LEU A 5 -3.31 -21.59 -14.30
CA LEU A 5 -2.71 -20.25 -14.20
C LEU A 5 -3.51 -19.22 -15.00
N ILE A 6 -3.92 -19.53 -16.23
CA ILE A 6 -4.73 -18.63 -17.07
C ILE A 6 -6.08 -18.32 -16.43
N THR A 7 -6.68 -19.30 -15.75
CA THR A 7 -8.02 -19.17 -15.16
C THR A 7 -8.00 -18.79 -13.68
N SER A 8 -6.82 -18.59 -13.10
CA SER A 8 -6.63 -18.21 -11.69
C SER A 8 -7.34 -16.91 -11.31
N TYR A 9 -7.49 -15.97 -12.26
CA TYR A 9 -8.24 -14.72 -12.08
C TYR A 9 -9.68 -14.93 -11.58
N ARG A 10 -10.28 -16.10 -11.89
CA ARG A 10 -11.63 -16.43 -11.43
C ARG A 10 -11.72 -16.53 -9.91
N LYS A 11 -10.64 -16.96 -9.25
CA LYS A 11 -10.53 -17.01 -7.79
C LYS A 11 -10.62 -15.59 -7.22
N SER A 12 -9.79 -14.68 -7.72
CA SER A 12 -9.79 -13.26 -7.34
C SER A 12 -11.15 -12.61 -7.60
N ALA A 13 -11.75 -12.84 -8.77
CA ALA A 13 -13.07 -12.30 -9.11
C ALA A 13 -14.19 -12.81 -8.19
N ALA A 14 -14.15 -14.09 -7.79
CA ALA A 14 -15.14 -14.65 -6.85
C ALA A 14 -14.98 -14.08 -5.44
N ILE A 15 -13.75 -13.93 -4.95
CA ILE A 15 -13.46 -13.30 -3.65
C ILE A 15 -13.88 -11.82 -3.66
N TYR A 16 -13.57 -11.09 -4.74
CA TYR A 16 -14.02 -9.72 -4.92
C TYR A 16 -15.55 -9.63 -4.91
N ALA A 17 -16.25 -10.51 -5.63
CA ALA A 17 -17.71 -10.53 -5.61
C ALA A 17 -18.27 -10.76 -4.19
N LEU A 18 -17.64 -11.62 -3.38
CA LEU A 18 -18.04 -11.86 -1.99
C LEU A 18 -17.93 -10.57 -1.14
N VAL A 19 -16.82 -9.84 -1.28
CA VAL A 19 -16.54 -8.63 -0.49
C VAL A 19 -17.33 -7.42 -0.99
N ASP A 20 -17.36 -7.19 -2.30
CA ASP A 20 -17.97 -6.02 -2.93
C ASP A 20 -19.50 -6.00 -2.79
N THR A 21 -20.12 -7.19 -2.78
CA THR A 21 -21.57 -7.31 -2.51
C THR A 21 -21.94 -7.22 -1.03
N GLY A 22 -20.95 -7.18 -0.12
CA GLY A 22 -21.17 -7.19 1.32
C GLY A 22 -21.59 -8.54 1.91
N LEU A 23 -21.58 -9.62 1.11
CA LEU A 23 -21.96 -10.96 1.57
C LEU A 23 -21.07 -11.46 2.71
N SER A 24 -19.78 -11.13 2.70
CA SER A 24 -18.85 -11.55 3.75
C SER A 24 -19.24 -11.06 5.16
N LEU A 25 -19.94 -9.93 5.26
CA LEU A 25 -20.35 -9.31 6.52
C LEU A 25 -21.40 -10.14 7.28
N HIS A 26 -22.13 -11.01 6.58
CA HIS A 26 -23.12 -11.91 7.19
C HIS A 26 -22.47 -13.03 8.01
N PHE A 27 -21.16 -13.27 7.86
CA PHE A 27 -20.41 -14.33 8.54
C PHE A 27 -19.65 -13.84 9.78
N LYS A 28 -19.97 -12.63 10.28
CA LYS A 28 -19.35 -12.07 11.47
C LYS A 28 -19.42 -13.03 12.65
N ASP A 29 -18.34 -13.07 13.43
CA ASP A 29 -18.17 -13.93 14.61
C ASP A 29 -18.27 -15.45 14.29
N GLY A 30 -17.99 -15.85 13.04
CA GLY A 30 -18.03 -17.25 12.60
C GLY A 30 -19.45 -17.79 12.41
N THR A 31 -20.42 -16.91 12.20
CA THR A 31 -21.84 -17.28 12.09
C THR A 31 -22.11 -18.09 10.81
N TYR A 32 -22.60 -19.32 10.97
CA TYR A 32 -23.10 -20.14 9.86
C TYR A 32 -24.48 -19.66 9.38
N VAL A 33 -24.53 -19.19 8.14
CA VAL A 33 -25.75 -18.64 7.51
C VAL A 33 -26.29 -19.60 6.44
N ASN A 34 -27.60 -19.79 6.40
CA ASN A 34 -28.25 -20.59 5.36
C ASN A 34 -28.27 -19.83 4.02
N ILE A 35 -27.93 -20.50 2.91
CA ILE A 35 -27.85 -19.86 1.58
C ILE A 35 -29.20 -19.26 1.13
N THR A 36 -30.33 -19.89 1.48
CA THR A 36 -31.67 -19.35 1.22
C THR A 36 -31.91 -18.04 1.94
N GLU A 37 -31.50 -17.95 3.21
CA GLU A 37 -31.63 -16.72 3.99
C GLU A 37 -30.68 -15.64 3.46
N LEU A 38 -29.45 -16.00 3.12
CA LEU A 38 -28.46 -15.09 2.55
C LEU A 38 -28.94 -14.52 1.21
N SER A 39 -29.53 -15.35 0.34
CA SER A 39 -30.17 -14.95 -0.92
C SER A 39 -31.30 -13.94 -0.68
N ARG A 40 -32.17 -14.21 0.31
CA ARG A 40 -33.27 -13.31 0.67
C ARG A 40 -32.79 -11.97 1.22
N GLN A 41 -31.77 -11.97 2.07
CA GLN A 41 -31.23 -10.76 2.70
C GLN A 41 -30.45 -9.89 1.71
N SER A 42 -29.68 -10.50 0.81
CA SER A 42 -28.86 -9.79 -0.19
C SER A 42 -29.62 -9.44 -1.47
N GLY A 43 -30.79 -10.01 -1.70
CA GLY A 43 -31.55 -9.85 -2.95
C GLY A 43 -30.92 -10.55 -4.16
N ILE A 44 -29.92 -11.42 -3.94
CA ILE A 44 -29.26 -12.19 -4.99
C ILE A 44 -30.07 -13.46 -5.26
N ASP A 45 -30.29 -13.79 -6.53
CA ASP A 45 -30.93 -15.05 -6.93
C ASP A 45 -30.25 -16.27 -6.29
N HIS A 46 -31.07 -17.17 -5.74
CA HIS A 46 -30.57 -18.34 -5.01
C HIS A 46 -29.64 -19.20 -5.85
N SER A 47 -29.99 -19.50 -7.10
CA SER A 47 -29.15 -20.35 -7.97
C SER A 47 -27.80 -19.71 -8.25
N ARG A 48 -27.77 -18.39 -8.48
CA ARG A 48 -26.54 -17.62 -8.67
C ARG A 48 -25.68 -17.61 -7.41
N LEU A 49 -26.28 -17.38 -6.24
CA LEU A 49 -25.56 -17.35 -4.96
C LEU A 49 -25.01 -18.74 -4.61
N SER A 50 -25.80 -19.81 -4.78
CA SER A 50 -25.33 -21.18 -4.56
C SER A 50 -24.08 -21.49 -5.38
N ARG A 51 -24.06 -21.14 -6.67
CA ARG A 51 -22.89 -21.37 -7.53
C ARG A 51 -21.65 -20.58 -7.09
N LEU A 52 -21.83 -19.37 -6.58
CA LEU A 52 -20.73 -18.58 -6.01
C LEU A 52 -20.21 -19.24 -4.73
N CYS A 53 -21.11 -19.61 -3.81
CA CYS A 53 -20.75 -20.30 -2.57
C CYS A 53 -20.03 -21.63 -2.84
N ASP A 54 -20.54 -22.45 -3.75
CA ASP A 54 -19.91 -23.72 -4.15
C ASP A 54 -18.46 -23.51 -4.59
N TYR A 55 -18.22 -22.49 -5.42
CA TYR A 55 -16.87 -22.19 -5.88
C TYR A 55 -15.97 -21.61 -4.79
N LEU A 56 -16.51 -20.76 -3.91
CA LEU A 56 -15.78 -20.22 -2.76
C LEU A 56 -15.42 -21.30 -1.73
N ILE A 57 -16.25 -22.34 -1.59
CA ILE A 57 -15.95 -23.53 -0.78
C ILE A 57 -14.80 -24.32 -1.42
N GLU A 58 -14.86 -24.57 -2.73
CA GLU A 58 -13.83 -25.30 -3.46
C GLU A 58 -12.44 -24.64 -3.34
N ILE A 59 -12.37 -23.30 -3.29
CA ILE A 59 -11.11 -22.56 -3.12
C ILE A 59 -10.75 -22.26 -1.65
N GLY A 60 -11.51 -22.78 -0.69
CA GLY A 60 -11.23 -22.70 0.74
C GLY A 60 -11.55 -21.35 1.41
N VAL A 61 -12.30 -20.47 0.75
CA VAL A 61 -12.72 -19.18 1.33
C VAL A 61 -13.93 -19.33 2.24
N LEU A 62 -14.85 -20.22 1.86
CA LEU A 62 -15.99 -20.59 2.69
C LEU A 62 -15.87 -22.05 3.14
N VAL A 63 -16.50 -22.36 4.27
CA VAL A 63 -16.71 -23.74 4.73
C VAL A 63 -18.21 -23.99 4.88
N SER A 64 -18.65 -25.21 4.59
CA SER A 64 -20.06 -25.61 4.68
C SER A 64 -20.32 -26.56 5.84
N ASN A 65 -21.53 -26.47 6.39
CA ASN A 65 -22.10 -27.42 7.33
C ASN A 65 -23.59 -27.59 7.00
N ASN A 66 -23.93 -28.69 6.33
CA ASN A 66 -25.22 -28.90 5.68
C ASN A 66 -25.53 -27.72 4.72
N ASP A 67 -26.72 -27.12 4.81
CA ASP A 67 -27.15 -26.00 3.94
C ASP A 67 -26.67 -24.62 4.43
N ARG A 68 -25.69 -24.58 5.33
CA ARG A 68 -25.14 -23.35 5.90
C ARG A 68 -23.68 -23.19 5.55
N VAL A 69 -23.26 -21.94 5.38
CA VAL A 69 -21.88 -21.56 5.06
C VAL A 69 -21.39 -20.46 6.01
N THR A 70 -20.07 -20.40 6.21
CA THR A 70 -19.35 -19.31 6.88
C THR A 70 -17.97 -19.15 6.23
N LEU A 71 -17.24 -18.07 6.55
CA LEU A 71 -15.83 -17.92 6.20
C LEU A 71 -14.99 -19.02 6.86
N SER A 72 -13.95 -19.49 6.17
CA SER A 72 -12.90 -20.30 6.80
C SER A 72 -12.13 -19.48 7.84
N ASP A 73 -11.42 -20.17 8.74
CA ASP A 73 -10.61 -19.51 9.77
C ASP A 73 -9.56 -18.58 9.15
N GLU A 74 -8.93 -19.01 8.05
CA GLU A 74 -7.93 -18.25 7.30
C GLU A 74 -8.52 -17.02 6.58
N CYS A 75 -9.82 -17.02 6.28
CA CYS A 75 -10.50 -15.93 5.58
C CYS A 75 -11.44 -15.12 6.50
N SER A 76 -11.42 -15.37 7.80
CA SER A 76 -12.32 -14.75 8.79
C SER A 76 -12.25 -13.21 8.81
N ALA A 77 -11.08 -12.65 8.49
CA ALA A 77 -10.87 -11.20 8.37
C ALA A 77 -11.77 -10.53 7.31
N LEU A 78 -12.28 -11.27 6.32
CA LEU A 78 -13.19 -10.72 5.30
C LEU A 78 -14.57 -10.33 5.86
N ALA A 79 -14.91 -10.75 7.08
CA ALA A 79 -16.13 -10.30 7.76
C ALA A 79 -16.06 -8.86 8.28
N ASP A 80 -14.85 -8.26 8.31
CA ASP A 80 -14.64 -6.86 8.66
C ASP A 80 -14.35 -6.06 7.37
N PRO A 81 -15.16 -5.04 7.01
CA PRO A 81 -14.91 -4.24 5.83
C PRO A 81 -13.64 -3.39 5.93
N GLU A 82 -13.13 -3.17 7.14
CA GLU A 82 -11.95 -2.36 7.44
C GLU A 82 -10.69 -3.19 7.69
N SER A 83 -10.76 -4.52 7.52
CA SER A 83 -9.58 -5.39 7.57
C SER A 83 -8.64 -5.12 6.40
N MET A 84 -7.36 -5.46 6.59
CA MET A 84 -6.34 -5.29 5.55
C MET A 84 -6.72 -6.08 4.29
N GLU A 85 -7.22 -7.31 4.45
CA GLU A 85 -7.60 -8.20 3.37
C GLU A 85 -8.78 -7.64 2.56
N SER A 86 -9.82 -7.16 3.24
CA SER A 86 -10.98 -6.54 2.59
C SER A 86 -10.61 -5.29 1.80
N LEU A 87 -9.75 -4.43 2.36
CA LEU A 87 -9.25 -3.23 1.70
C LEU A 87 -8.33 -3.57 0.52
N LEU A 88 -7.45 -4.58 0.68
CA LEU A 88 -6.56 -5.03 -0.38
C LEU A 88 -7.33 -5.63 -1.57
N ILE A 89 -8.39 -6.41 -1.31
CA ILE A 89 -9.27 -6.94 -2.37
C ILE A 89 -9.91 -5.81 -3.17
N LYS A 90 -10.45 -4.78 -2.49
CA LYS A 90 -11.03 -3.61 -3.15
C LYS A 90 -9.99 -2.77 -3.88
N TRP A 91 -8.76 -2.74 -3.38
CA TRP A 91 -7.65 -2.05 -4.01
C TRP A 91 -7.18 -2.76 -5.29
N GLU A 92 -6.88 -4.05 -5.21
CA GLU A 92 -6.28 -4.80 -6.32
C GLU A 92 -7.27 -5.10 -7.45
N ILE A 93 -8.53 -5.37 -7.11
CA ILE A 93 -9.49 -6.01 -8.04
C ILE A 93 -10.53 -5.04 -8.60
N ARG A 94 -10.71 -3.87 -7.98
CA ARG A 94 -11.64 -2.86 -8.50
C ARG A 94 -11.25 -2.42 -9.91
N SER A 95 -12.25 -2.08 -10.71
CA SER A 95 -12.08 -1.84 -12.15
C SER A 95 -11.01 -0.82 -12.50
N ASP A 96 -10.79 0.19 -11.64
CA ASP A 96 -9.77 1.21 -11.87
C ASP A 96 -8.36 0.63 -11.95
N TYR A 97 -8.04 -0.40 -11.18
CA TYR A 97 -6.72 -1.04 -11.18
C TYR A 97 -6.71 -2.28 -12.06
N TRP A 98 -7.76 -3.09 -11.97
CA TRP A 98 -7.86 -4.33 -12.74
C TRP A 98 -7.74 -4.10 -14.25
N ASN A 99 -8.37 -3.04 -14.76
CA ASN A 99 -8.33 -2.72 -16.20
C ASN A 99 -6.91 -2.34 -16.68
N ALA A 100 -6.03 -1.87 -15.79
CA ALA A 100 -4.65 -1.55 -16.15
C ALA A 100 -3.87 -2.81 -16.59
N TRP A 101 -4.15 -3.98 -15.99
CA TRP A 101 -3.54 -5.25 -16.39
C TRP A 101 -3.83 -5.62 -17.84
N LEU A 102 -5.01 -5.26 -18.37
CA LEU A 102 -5.36 -5.50 -19.76
C LEU A 102 -4.56 -4.62 -20.74
N MET A 103 -4.07 -3.46 -20.26
CA MET A 103 -3.25 -2.54 -21.05
C MET A 103 -1.76 -2.81 -20.91
N TYR A 104 -1.33 -3.67 -19.97
CA TYR A 104 0.09 -3.93 -19.74
C TYR A 104 0.86 -4.42 -20.98
N PRO A 105 0.35 -5.37 -21.80
CA PRO A 105 1.04 -5.76 -23.04
C PRO A 105 1.26 -4.60 -24.00
N LYS A 106 0.28 -3.69 -24.11
CA LYS A 106 0.40 -2.50 -24.95
C LYS A 106 1.42 -1.52 -24.39
N SER A 107 1.41 -1.31 -23.07
CA SER A 107 2.39 -0.49 -22.36
C SER A 107 3.83 -0.92 -22.65
N LEU A 108 4.10 -2.23 -22.59
CA LEU A 108 5.41 -2.80 -22.89
C LEU A 108 5.85 -2.58 -24.35
N LEU A 109 4.92 -2.73 -25.30
CA LEU A 109 5.23 -2.63 -26.73
C LEU A 109 5.42 -1.19 -27.18
N GLU A 110 4.62 -0.25 -26.67
CA GLU A 110 4.72 1.16 -27.05
C GLU A 110 5.93 1.84 -26.40
N ASN A 111 6.26 1.47 -25.14
CA ASN A 111 7.39 1.99 -24.39
C ASN A 111 7.56 3.52 -24.51
N ASN A 112 6.44 4.23 -24.46
CA ASN A 112 6.35 5.68 -24.70
C ASN A 112 6.38 6.50 -23.40
N GLY A 113 6.77 5.87 -22.29
CA GLY A 113 6.80 6.48 -20.96
C GLY A 113 5.45 6.60 -20.27
N LYS A 114 4.37 6.03 -20.84
CA LYS A 114 3.05 5.97 -20.19
C LYS A 114 2.87 4.65 -19.44
N THR A 115 2.24 4.73 -18.27
CA THR A 115 1.88 3.54 -17.49
C THR A 115 0.66 2.85 -18.09
N ALA A 116 0.49 1.55 -17.81
CA ALA A 116 -0.71 0.83 -18.22
C ALA A 116 -1.98 1.45 -17.59
N PHE A 117 -1.88 1.95 -16.35
CA PHE A 117 -2.93 2.71 -15.69
C PHE A 117 -3.27 4.01 -16.45
N GLU A 118 -2.26 4.80 -16.85
CA GLU A 118 -2.48 6.03 -17.61
C GLU A 118 -3.14 5.74 -18.96
N MET A 119 -2.80 4.63 -19.61
CA MET A 119 -3.44 4.24 -20.87
C MET A 119 -4.94 3.94 -20.72
N VAL A 120 -5.39 3.47 -19.55
CA VAL A 120 -6.82 3.25 -19.25
C VAL A 120 -7.52 4.57 -18.92
N HIS A 121 -6.89 5.39 -18.07
CA HIS A 121 -7.56 6.53 -17.41
C HIS A 121 -7.26 7.90 -18.05
N GLY A 122 -6.31 7.96 -18.98
CA GLY A 122 -5.87 9.18 -19.66
C GLY A 122 -5.06 10.15 -18.80
N LYS A 123 -4.71 9.78 -17.56
CA LYS A 123 -3.95 10.60 -16.62
C LYS A 123 -3.11 9.73 -15.68
N PRO A 124 -1.99 10.26 -15.15
CA PRO A 124 -1.18 9.56 -14.15
C PRO A 124 -1.98 9.20 -12.90
N PHE A 125 -1.50 8.19 -12.18
CA PHE A 125 -2.19 7.63 -11.03
C PHE A 125 -2.57 8.65 -9.95
N PHE A 126 -1.61 9.43 -9.43
CA PHE A 126 -1.89 10.39 -8.36
C PHE A 126 -2.82 11.52 -8.81
N ASN A 127 -2.77 11.89 -10.09
CA ASN A 127 -3.73 12.82 -10.69
C ASN A 127 -5.14 12.19 -10.78
N HIS A 128 -5.24 10.89 -11.02
CA HIS A 128 -6.53 10.19 -10.98
C HIS A 128 -7.07 10.14 -9.54
N LEU A 129 -6.23 9.72 -8.59
CA LEU A 129 -6.53 9.61 -7.17
C LEU A 129 -7.07 10.92 -6.59
N ASN A 130 -6.36 12.03 -6.80
CA ASN A 130 -6.74 13.33 -6.27
C ASN A 130 -8.02 13.92 -6.88
N ASN A 131 -8.48 13.38 -8.01
CA ASN A 131 -9.73 13.80 -8.66
C ASN A 131 -10.91 12.86 -8.34
N ASN A 132 -10.74 11.88 -7.45
CA ASN A 132 -11.78 10.93 -7.09
C ASN A 132 -11.72 10.59 -5.60
N GLU A 133 -12.54 11.28 -4.81
CA GLU A 133 -12.61 11.15 -3.35
C GLU A 133 -12.83 9.71 -2.87
N PHE A 134 -13.65 8.93 -3.58
CA PHE A 134 -13.94 7.54 -3.20
C PHE A 134 -12.68 6.65 -3.32
N ILE A 135 -11.94 6.81 -4.42
CA ILE A 135 -10.69 6.07 -4.69
C ILE A 135 -9.62 6.50 -3.69
N LYS A 136 -9.55 7.80 -3.43
CA LYS A 136 -8.64 8.41 -2.48
C LYS A 136 -8.85 7.86 -1.07
N SER A 137 -10.09 7.94 -0.57
CA SER A 137 -10.44 7.41 0.75
C SER A 137 -10.13 5.92 0.89
N ALA A 138 -10.39 5.11 -0.14
CA ALA A 138 -10.03 3.69 -0.13
C ALA A 138 -8.51 3.45 -0.10
N PHE A 139 -7.74 4.23 -0.86
CA PHE A 139 -6.27 4.20 -0.82
C PHE A 139 -5.75 4.56 0.57
N ASP A 140 -6.23 5.67 1.13
CA ASP A 140 -5.79 6.21 2.40
C ASP A 140 -6.10 5.24 3.55
N SER A 141 -7.29 4.63 3.51
CA SER A 141 -7.69 3.59 4.48
C SER A 141 -6.74 2.38 4.43
N LEU A 142 -6.41 1.89 3.23
CA LEU A 142 -5.45 0.78 3.08
C LEU A 142 -4.05 1.18 3.57
N MET A 143 -3.55 2.36 3.18
CA MET A 143 -2.24 2.86 3.62
C MET A 143 -2.18 3.06 5.14
N SER A 144 -3.27 3.50 5.75
CA SER A 144 -3.40 3.62 7.20
C SER A 144 -3.34 2.26 7.89
N ARG A 145 -4.09 1.27 7.39
CA ARG A 145 -4.08 -0.11 7.92
C ARG A 145 -2.73 -0.80 7.78
N LEU A 146 -2.04 -0.62 6.66
CA LEU A 146 -0.65 -1.11 6.51
C LEU A 146 0.28 -0.48 7.55
N SER A 147 0.08 0.80 7.88
CA SER A 147 0.83 1.44 8.96
C SER A 147 0.46 0.87 10.33
N ASP A 148 -0.83 0.57 10.60
CA ASP A 148 -1.29 -0.02 11.88
C ASP A 148 -0.58 -1.34 12.17
N THR A 149 -0.49 -2.23 11.18
CA THR A 149 0.09 -3.56 11.38
C THR A 149 1.60 -3.54 11.54
N MET A 150 2.26 -2.53 10.95
CA MET A 150 3.72 -2.38 10.97
C MET A 150 4.22 -1.67 12.24
N ILE A 151 3.47 -0.67 12.74
CA ILE A 151 3.99 0.33 13.70
C ILE A 151 4.54 -0.30 14.98
N GLY A 152 3.92 -1.35 15.49
CA GLY A 152 4.37 -2.05 16.70
C GLY A 152 5.81 -2.55 16.56
N LYS A 153 6.08 -3.31 15.50
CA LYS A 153 7.42 -3.85 15.20
C LYS A 153 8.42 -2.77 14.82
N LEU A 154 7.96 -1.70 14.19
CA LEU A 154 8.82 -0.56 13.84
C LEU A 154 9.43 0.09 15.11
N PHE A 155 8.64 0.23 16.17
CA PHE A 155 9.13 0.71 17.46
C PHE A 155 10.12 -0.22 18.16
N ASP A 156 10.03 -1.53 17.90
CA ASP A 156 10.98 -2.50 18.48
C ASP A 156 12.38 -2.38 17.86
N ILE A 157 12.47 -1.87 16.63
CA ILE A 157 13.73 -1.85 15.86
C ILE A 157 14.32 -0.45 15.64
N TYR A 158 13.52 0.60 15.85
CA TYR A 158 13.90 1.98 15.63
C TYR A 158 13.44 2.91 16.76
N ASP A 159 14.41 3.58 17.40
CA ASP A 159 14.12 4.53 18.47
C ASP A 159 13.86 5.94 17.91
N PHE A 160 12.60 6.37 17.88
CA PHE A 160 12.24 7.72 17.47
C PHE A 160 12.55 8.80 18.53
N ASN A 161 12.85 8.43 19.79
CA ASN A 161 13.16 9.42 20.83
C ASN A 161 14.45 10.20 20.56
N GLN A 162 15.36 9.63 19.76
CA GLN A 162 16.62 10.26 19.38
C GLN A 162 16.44 11.51 18.51
N HIS A 163 15.24 11.73 17.96
CA HIS A 163 14.90 12.82 17.04
C HIS A 163 13.94 13.82 17.68
N ASN A 164 14.07 15.10 17.36
CA ASN A 164 13.24 16.18 17.88
C ASN A 164 12.30 16.76 16.83
N ARG A 165 12.65 16.66 15.55
CA ARG A 165 11.91 17.27 14.43
C ARG A 165 11.83 16.27 13.29
N ILE A 166 10.65 15.66 13.14
CA ILE A 166 10.41 14.54 12.23
C ILE A 166 9.50 15.01 11.08
N LEU A 167 9.99 14.89 9.84
CA LEU A 167 9.25 15.18 8.62
C LEU A 167 8.92 13.88 7.89
N ASP A 168 7.66 13.63 7.57
CA ASP A 168 7.21 12.52 6.71
C ASP A 168 6.88 13.04 5.31
N LEU A 169 7.67 12.62 4.32
CA LEU A 169 7.55 13.06 2.93
C LEU A 169 6.66 12.07 2.19
N GLY A 170 5.63 12.56 1.50
CA GLY A 170 4.63 11.68 0.91
C GLY A 170 3.81 10.94 1.97
N GLY A 171 3.64 11.56 3.15
CA GLY A 171 3.00 10.93 4.32
C GLY A 171 1.48 10.80 4.22
N GLY A 172 0.86 11.26 3.13
CA GLY A 172 -0.58 11.30 2.92
C GLY A 172 -1.27 12.09 4.03
N GLU A 173 -2.22 11.45 4.70
CA GLU A 173 -2.95 12.03 5.84
C GLU A 173 -2.14 12.08 7.15
N GLY A 174 -0.87 11.68 7.16
CA GLY A 174 -0.03 11.70 8.36
C GLY A 174 -0.26 10.56 9.34
N ASN A 175 -1.02 9.53 8.93
CA ASN A 175 -1.38 8.37 9.75
C ASN A 175 -0.17 7.68 10.42
N LEU A 176 1.00 7.67 9.77
CA LEU A 176 2.24 7.16 10.36
C LEU A 176 2.69 8.03 11.54
N LEU A 177 2.82 9.35 11.31
CA LEU A 177 3.28 10.28 12.33
C LEU A 177 2.28 10.41 13.48
N VAL A 178 0.97 10.29 13.25
CA VAL A 178 -0.04 10.28 14.32
C VAL A 178 0.29 9.15 15.31
N LYS A 179 0.48 7.92 14.82
CA LYS A 179 0.84 6.77 15.66
C LYS A 179 2.20 6.91 16.31
N ILE A 180 3.15 7.57 15.63
CA ILE A 180 4.46 7.86 16.23
C ILE A 180 4.31 8.83 17.40
N SER A 181 3.57 9.93 17.20
CA SER A 181 3.32 10.99 18.18
C SER A 181 2.51 10.52 19.40
N GLU A 182 1.71 9.46 19.26
CA GLU A 182 0.99 8.84 20.37
C GLU A 182 1.94 8.19 21.39
N LYS A 183 3.06 7.61 20.93
CA LYS A 183 4.05 6.96 21.80
C LYS A 183 5.24 7.84 22.15
N VAL A 184 5.64 8.72 21.24
CA VAL A 184 6.80 9.61 21.41
C VAL A 184 6.28 11.05 21.48
N LYS A 185 6.18 11.56 22.71
CA LYS A 185 5.59 12.88 22.98
C LYS A 185 6.63 14.00 22.96
N GLY A 186 6.17 15.23 22.78
CA GLY A 186 6.99 16.44 22.92
C GLY A 186 8.01 16.63 21.80
N LYS A 187 7.72 16.11 20.60
CA LYS A 187 8.51 16.31 19.38
C LYS A 187 7.73 17.19 18.41
N HIS A 188 8.41 17.72 17.40
CA HIS A 188 7.78 18.43 16.31
C HIS A 188 7.60 17.49 15.13
N TYR A 189 6.36 17.38 14.64
CA TYR A 189 5.98 16.50 13.55
C TYR A 189 5.46 17.34 12.39
N ALA A 190 5.85 16.98 11.17
CA ALA A 190 5.31 17.58 9.97
C ALA A 190 5.13 16.55 8.86
N VAL A 191 4.12 16.76 8.02
CA VAL A 191 3.89 15.98 6.79
C VAL A 191 4.07 16.89 5.60
N LEU A 192 4.81 16.44 4.58
CA LEU A 192 4.91 17.09 3.28
C LEU A 192 4.18 16.25 2.23
N ASP A 193 3.07 16.74 1.69
CA ASP A 193 2.30 16.05 0.64
C ASP A 193 1.46 17.03 -0.21
N ARG A 194 0.87 16.55 -1.31
CA ARG A 194 -0.06 17.27 -2.19
C ARG A 194 -1.51 16.80 -1.98
N TYR A 195 -2.00 16.86 -0.75
CA TYR A 195 -3.40 16.57 -0.40
C TYR A 195 -4.18 17.87 -0.24
N ASN A 196 -5.40 17.92 -0.79
CA ASN A 196 -6.20 19.14 -0.78
C ASN A 196 -6.87 19.44 0.58
N GLU A 197 -7.00 18.47 1.48
CA GLU A 197 -7.61 18.66 2.79
C GLU A 197 -7.13 17.53 3.70
N VAL A 198 -6.41 17.82 4.80
CA VAL A 198 -6.32 16.88 5.93
C VAL A 198 -6.13 17.64 7.25
N PRO A 199 -6.92 17.34 8.29
CA PRO A 199 -6.58 17.72 9.65
C PRO A 199 -5.42 16.84 10.12
N VAL A 200 -4.20 17.37 10.07
CA VAL A 200 -3.17 16.82 10.94
C VAL A 200 -3.60 17.09 12.37
N SER A 201 -3.34 16.16 13.29
CA SER A 201 -3.65 16.35 14.71
C SER A 201 -3.16 17.72 15.17
N GLU A 202 -3.79 18.35 16.17
CA GLU A 202 -3.46 19.72 16.62
C GLU A 202 -1.94 19.98 16.84
N ASP A 203 -1.15 18.93 17.12
CA ASP A 203 0.28 18.98 17.38
C ASP A 203 1.18 18.65 16.15
N MET A 204 0.66 18.72 14.92
CA MET A 204 1.41 18.37 13.70
C MET A 204 1.17 19.36 12.56
N ASP A 205 2.24 19.71 11.84
CA ASP A 205 2.16 20.62 10.70
C ASP A 205 1.87 19.88 9.39
N PHE A 206 1.05 20.47 8.53
CA PHE A 206 0.91 20.06 7.13
C PHE A 206 1.63 21.05 6.23
N ILE A 207 2.46 20.54 5.34
CA ILE A 207 3.19 21.32 4.34
C ILE A 207 2.69 20.87 2.97
N ASP A 208 1.86 21.71 2.34
CA ASP A 208 1.50 21.49 0.93
C ASP A 208 2.71 21.79 0.04
N GLY A 209 3.18 20.79 -0.68
CA GLY A 209 4.36 20.95 -1.52
C GLY A 209 4.80 19.70 -2.28
N ASP A 210 5.74 19.91 -3.21
CA ASP A 210 6.35 18.85 -4.01
C ASP A 210 7.78 18.55 -3.56
N PHE A 211 8.00 17.35 -3.03
CA PHE A 211 9.33 16.88 -2.65
C PHE A 211 10.27 16.71 -3.86
N LEU A 212 9.75 16.62 -5.10
CA LEU A 212 10.58 16.65 -6.32
C LEU A 212 11.14 18.05 -6.59
N GLU A 213 10.47 19.10 -6.13
CA GLU A 213 10.93 20.47 -6.27
C GLU A 213 11.81 20.88 -5.08
N SER A 214 11.32 20.71 -3.85
CA SER A 214 12.05 21.09 -2.64
C SER A 214 11.58 20.32 -1.40
N VAL A 215 12.49 20.20 -0.42
CA VAL A 215 12.21 19.61 0.89
C VAL A 215 12.55 20.64 1.97
N PRO A 216 11.66 20.91 2.95
CA PRO A 216 11.92 21.83 4.04
C PRO A 216 13.13 21.43 4.91
N SER A 217 14.00 22.40 5.22
CA SER A 217 15.13 22.22 6.14
C SER A 217 14.70 22.27 7.62
N GLY A 218 15.62 21.90 8.51
CA GLY A 218 15.47 22.07 9.97
C GLY A 218 14.86 20.86 10.68
N TYR A 219 14.74 19.72 9.99
CA TYR A 219 14.36 18.44 10.57
C TYR A 219 15.59 17.55 10.79
N ASP A 220 15.57 16.72 11.84
CA ASP A 220 16.64 15.76 12.14
C ASP A 220 16.31 14.34 11.65
N LEU A 221 15.04 14.07 11.33
CA LEU A 221 14.60 12.85 10.65
C LEU A 221 13.68 13.16 9.47
N TYR A 222 14.00 12.59 8.31
CA TYR A 222 13.18 12.62 7.10
C TYR A 222 12.70 11.19 6.81
N ILE A 223 11.40 10.94 6.88
CA ILE A 223 10.80 9.63 6.62
C ILE A 223 10.27 9.58 5.18
N LEU A 224 10.52 8.47 4.50
CA LEU A 224 9.94 8.15 3.19
C LEU A 224 9.40 6.72 3.26
N LYS A 225 8.10 6.57 3.58
CA LYS A 225 7.43 5.27 3.63
C LYS A 225 6.73 4.97 2.31
N ASN A 226 7.13 3.92 1.61
CA ASN A 226 6.53 3.51 0.32
C ASN A 226 6.44 4.69 -0.68
N VAL A 227 7.49 5.51 -0.73
CA VAL A 227 7.57 6.64 -1.66
C VAL A 227 8.45 6.31 -2.84
N LEU A 228 9.72 5.95 -2.59
CA LEU A 228 10.72 5.79 -3.66
C LEU A 228 10.35 4.69 -4.68
N HIS A 229 9.56 3.69 -4.27
CA HIS A 229 9.11 2.64 -5.18
C HIS A 229 8.09 3.12 -6.23
N ASN A 230 7.47 4.28 -6.05
CA ASN A 230 6.58 4.91 -7.03
C ASN A 230 7.34 5.60 -8.17
N TRP A 231 8.67 5.71 -8.07
CA TRP A 231 9.47 6.61 -8.89
C TRP A 231 10.55 5.86 -9.66
N SER A 232 10.93 6.41 -10.82
CA SER A 232 12.11 5.97 -11.58
C SER A 232 13.39 6.18 -10.78
N ASP A 233 14.51 5.58 -11.20
CA ASP A 233 15.79 5.80 -10.51
C ASP A 233 16.23 7.27 -10.54
N ASN A 234 15.99 7.98 -11.65
CA ASN A 234 16.34 9.39 -11.78
C ASN A 234 15.52 10.27 -10.82
N ASP A 235 14.22 9.99 -10.70
CA ASP A 235 13.33 10.72 -9.81
C ASP A 235 13.64 10.39 -8.35
N ALA A 236 13.85 9.11 -8.01
CA ALA A 236 14.24 8.70 -6.67
C ALA A 236 15.58 9.34 -6.23
N ILE A 237 16.58 9.42 -7.12
CA ILE A 237 17.83 10.16 -6.87
C ILE A 237 17.55 11.65 -6.65
N SER A 238 16.64 12.24 -7.43
CA SER A 238 16.29 13.66 -7.31
C SER A 238 15.63 13.96 -5.97
N ILE A 239 14.70 13.11 -5.52
CA ILE A 239 14.06 13.19 -4.20
C ILE A 239 15.12 13.10 -3.09
N LEU A 240 15.99 12.10 -3.15
CA LEU A 240 17.06 11.93 -2.15
C LEU A 240 18.05 13.10 -2.15
N LYS A 241 18.36 13.69 -3.32
CA LYS A 241 19.18 14.91 -3.42
C LYS A 241 18.50 16.11 -2.77
N ASN A 242 17.20 16.27 -2.93
CA ASN A 242 16.46 17.34 -2.28
C ASN A 242 16.42 17.16 -0.77
N CYS A 243 16.23 15.93 -0.28
CA CYS A 243 16.38 15.60 1.12
C CYS A 243 17.80 15.94 1.61
N ARG A 244 18.85 15.49 0.89
CA ARG A 244 20.25 15.79 1.25
C ARG A 244 20.53 17.29 1.35
N LYS A 245 19.96 18.13 0.48
CA LYS A 245 20.11 19.59 0.55
C LYS A 245 19.44 20.18 1.78
N ALA A 246 18.34 19.59 2.25
CA ALA A 246 17.58 20.06 3.41
C ALA A 246 18.21 19.62 4.75
N MET A 247 18.93 18.49 4.74
CA MET A 247 19.58 17.87 5.90
C MET A 247 20.81 18.63 6.40
N ASP A 248 20.87 18.78 7.72
CA ASP A 248 22.12 19.01 8.45
C ASP A 248 22.96 17.73 8.53
N ASP A 249 24.26 17.84 8.88
CA ASP A 249 25.20 16.71 8.88
C ASP A 249 24.81 15.55 9.82
N ASN A 250 24.05 15.84 10.89
CA ASN A 250 23.58 14.84 11.86
C ASN A 250 22.17 14.31 11.56
N ALA A 251 21.48 14.83 10.54
CA ALA A 251 20.15 14.36 10.20
C ALA A 251 20.21 13.00 9.49
N ALA A 252 19.09 12.28 9.51
CA ALA A 252 18.96 10.99 8.83
C ALA A 252 17.74 10.94 7.93
N ILE A 253 17.82 10.11 6.89
CA ILE A 253 16.63 9.67 6.13
C ILE A 253 16.30 8.25 6.58
N LEU A 254 15.04 7.98 6.91
CA LEU A 254 14.52 6.65 7.18
C LEU A 254 13.61 6.23 6.03
N LEU A 255 14.11 5.33 5.18
CA LEU A 255 13.27 4.67 4.20
C LEU A 255 12.54 3.53 4.89
N ILE A 256 11.23 3.46 4.72
CA ILE A 256 10.40 2.33 5.15
C ILE A 256 9.79 1.74 3.89
N THR A 257 10.31 0.60 3.43
CA THR A 257 10.04 0.10 2.08
C THR A 257 10.20 -1.41 2.00
N VAL A 258 9.70 -2.00 0.92
CA VAL A 258 10.05 -3.37 0.53
C VAL A 258 11.47 -3.39 -0.04
N ILE A 259 12.26 -4.40 0.34
CA ILE A 259 13.56 -4.67 -0.28
C ILE A 259 13.40 -5.91 -1.16
N LYS A 260 13.62 -5.75 -2.46
CA LYS A 260 13.51 -6.82 -3.44
C LYS A 260 14.55 -7.90 -3.19
N SER A 261 14.07 -9.06 -2.75
CA SER A 261 14.86 -10.29 -2.63
C SER A 261 14.59 -11.20 -3.83
N PRO A 262 15.62 -11.79 -4.48
CA PRO A 262 15.45 -12.74 -5.57
C PRO A 262 14.58 -13.95 -5.22
N LEU A 263 14.44 -14.26 -3.93
CA LEU A 263 13.73 -15.44 -3.43
C LEU A 263 12.27 -15.19 -3.04
N SER A 264 11.75 -13.95 -3.17
CA SER A 264 10.35 -13.65 -2.84
C SER A 264 9.47 -13.54 -4.10
N PRO A 265 8.62 -14.54 -4.42
CA PRO A 265 7.66 -14.45 -5.53
C PRO A 265 6.67 -13.30 -5.35
N MET A 266 6.25 -13.04 -4.11
CA MET A 266 5.29 -11.97 -3.79
C MET A 266 5.87 -10.60 -4.16
N VAL A 267 7.12 -10.31 -3.80
CA VAL A 267 7.74 -9.01 -4.10
C VAL A 267 7.95 -8.84 -5.61
N LYS A 268 8.21 -9.90 -6.37
CA LYS A 268 8.26 -9.83 -7.84
C LYS A 268 6.91 -9.53 -8.47
N SER A 269 5.82 -10.05 -7.88
CA SER A 269 4.47 -9.71 -8.32
C SER A 269 4.13 -8.25 -8.01
N LEU A 270 4.50 -7.78 -6.81
CA LEU A 270 4.33 -6.38 -6.42
C LEU A 270 5.13 -5.44 -7.33
N ASP A 271 6.36 -5.80 -7.70
CA ASP A 271 7.18 -5.02 -8.62
C ASP A 271 6.50 -4.78 -9.99
N LEU A 272 5.85 -5.81 -10.55
CA LEU A 272 5.03 -5.65 -11.75
C LEU A 272 3.83 -4.72 -11.50
N PHE A 273 3.21 -4.81 -10.33
CA PHE A 273 2.11 -3.92 -9.95
C PHE A 273 2.57 -2.45 -9.88
N MET A 274 3.76 -2.19 -9.32
CA MET A 274 4.36 -0.85 -9.29
C MET A 274 4.68 -0.32 -10.69
N GLU A 275 5.14 -1.18 -11.59
CA GLU A 275 5.39 -0.83 -12.99
C GLU A 275 4.10 -0.39 -13.71
N ILE A 276 3.02 -1.17 -13.60
CA ILE A 276 1.76 -0.85 -14.31
C ILE A 276 1.08 0.43 -13.81
N LEU A 277 1.30 0.80 -12.55
CA LEU A 277 0.71 1.99 -11.95
C LEU A 277 1.56 3.24 -12.17
N TYR A 278 2.88 3.12 -11.99
CA TYR A 278 3.77 4.28 -11.84
C TYR A 278 5.00 4.29 -12.75
N LEU A 279 5.32 3.18 -13.45
CA LEU A 279 6.67 2.92 -13.99
C LEU A 279 7.76 3.00 -12.89
N GLY A 280 7.33 2.79 -11.64
CA GLY A 280 8.19 2.62 -10.49
C GLY A 280 8.69 1.17 -10.40
N LYS A 281 9.48 0.88 -9.36
CA LYS A 281 9.98 -0.47 -9.12
C LYS A 281 10.36 -0.70 -7.66
N GLU A 282 10.26 -1.97 -7.27
CA GLU A 282 10.88 -2.49 -6.07
C GLU A 282 12.38 -2.68 -6.29
N ARG A 283 13.18 -2.29 -5.31
CA ARG A 283 14.64 -2.24 -5.42
C ARG A 283 15.30 -3.18 -4.44
N ASN A 284 16.38 -3.80 -4.86
CA ASN A 284 17.24 -4.55 -3.96
C ASN A 284 18.19 -3.59 -3.20
N LEU A 285 18.94 -4.10 -2.22
CA LEU A 285 19.79 -3.26 -1.38
C LEU A 285 20.90 -2.55 -2.16
N THR A 286 21.53 -3.21 -3.15
CA THR A 286 22.61 -2.57 -3.94
C THR A 286 22.07 -1.48 -4.87
N GLU A 287 20.82 -1.60 -5.32
CA GLU A 287 20.12 -0.51 -6.00
C GLU A 287 19.88 0.68 -5.06
N PHE A 288 19.43 0.44 -3.82
CA PHE A 288 19.32 1.52 -2.82
C PHE A 288 20.66 2.16 -2.48
N GLU A 289 21.74 1.37 -2.36
CA GLU A 289 23.10 1.89 -2.18
C GLU A 289 23.52 2.80 -3.34
N TYR A 290 23.20 2.41 -4.57
CA TYR A 290 23.45 3.23 -5.75
C TYR A 290 22.69 4.57 -5.66
N LEU A 291 21.38 4.55 -5.38
CA LEU A 291 20.57 5.76 -5.25
C LEU A 291 21.13 6.69 -4.17
N ALA A 292 21.45 6.14 -2.99
CA ALA A 292 22.01 6.89 -1.87
C ALA A 292 23.34 7.55 -2.26
N ASN A 293 24.26 6.80 -2.87
CA ASN A 293 25.56 7.32 -3.29
C ASN A 293 25.44 8.46 -4.33
N GLN A 294 24.52 8.34 -5.30
CA GLN A 294 24.27 9.40 -6.28
C GLN A 294 23.70 10.68 -5.64
N ALA A 295 23.05 10.55 -4.49
CA ALA A 295 22.51 11.66 -3.72
C ALA A 295 23.48 12.23 -2.66
N GLY A 296 24.71 11.69 -2.54
CA GLY A 296 25.66 12.13 -1.50
C GLY A 296 25.31 11.61 -0.10
N LEU A 297 24.65 10.45 -0.04
CA LEU A 297 24.24 9.75 1.17
C LEU A 297 24.91 8.37 1.24
N ILE A 298 24.88 7.77 2.42
CA ILE A 298 25.34 6.39 2.66
C ILE A 298 24.31 5.61 3.47
N ILE A 299 24.18 4.31 3.21
CA ILE A 299 23.41 3.42 4.07
C ILE A 299 24.20 3.21 5.36
N GLN A 300 23.60 3.57 6.49
CA GLN A 300 24.17 3.36 7.83
C GLN A 300 23.67 2.08 8.46
N GLU A 301 22.39 1.74 8.22
CA GLU A 301 21.74 0.58 8.85
C GLU A 301 20.61 0.06 7.95
N THR A 302 20.36 -1.25 8.02
CA THR A 302 19.17 -1.88 7.43
C THR A 302 18.64 -2.93 8.41
N LYS A 303 17.33 -2.93 8.66
CA LYS A 303 16.66 -3.91 9.53
C LYS A 303 15.31 -4.31 8.94
N SER A 304 14.96 -5.58 9.04
CA SER A 304 13.62 -6.07 8.68
C SER A 304 12.61 -5.69 9.77
N ILE A 305 11.44 -5.22 9.35
CA ILE A 305 10.28 -5.01 10.22
C ILE A 305 9.44 -6.28 10.27
N ASP A 306 9.18 -6.85 9.10
CA ASP A 306 8.46 -8.11 8.91
C ASP A 306 8.96 -8.82 7.63
N GLU A 307 8.19 -9.77 7.11
CA GLU A 307 8.57 -10.55 5.92
C GLU A 307 8.62 -9.70 4.63
N LEU A 308 7.94 -8.55 4.60
CA LEU A 308 7.82 -7.71 3.41
C LEU A 308 8.58 -6.39 3.55
N SER A 309 8.48 -5.76 4.72
CA SER A 309 8.94 -4.39 4.94
C SER A 309 10.24 -4.34 5.72
N SER A 310 11.12 -3.42 5.33
CA SER A 310 12.38 -3.13 6.01
C SER A 310 12.53 -1.63 6.22
N ILE A 311 13.38 -1.27 7.19
CA ILE A 311 13.94 0.07 7.29
C ILE A 311 15.34 0.13 6.66
N ILE A 312 15.65 1.23 5.99
CA ILE A 312 16.99 1.60 5.57
C ILE A 312 17.27 3.01 6.11
N LYS A 313 18.24 3.12 7.03
CA LYS A 313 18.69 4.41 7.55
C LYS A 313 19.81 4.93 6.67
N LEU A 314 19.59 6.09 6.06
CA LEU A 314 20.61 6.84 5.32
C LEU A 314 21.14 7.99 6.16
N GLY A 315 22.45 8.22 6.08
CA GLY A 315 23.11 9.40 6.63
C GLY A 315 23.87 10.17 5.57
N VAL A 316 24.35 11.35 5.95
CA VAL A 316 25.26 12.16 5.14
C VAL A 316 26.61 11.44 4.97
N LYS A 317 27.14 11.49 3.75
CA LYS A 317 28.48 10.94 3.42
C LYS A 317 29.61 11.84 3.90
#